data_AF-A0A371QKB4-F1
#
_entry.id   AF-A0A371QKB4-F1
#
_cell.length_a   1.000
_cell.length_b   1.000
_cell.length_c   1.000
_cell.angle_alpha   90.00
_cell.angle_beta   90.00
_cell.angle_gamma   90.00
#
_symmetry.space_group_name_H-M   'P 1'
#
loop_
_entity.id
_entity.type
_entity.pdbx_description
1 polymer ?
#
loop_
_entity_poly.entity_id
_entity_poly.type
_entity_poly.pdbx_seq_one_letter_code
_entity_poly.pdbx_strand_id
1 'polypeptide(L)'
;MKNYFNLKILAGLLLAGIMFTGCFDEITKTYDGPPVVEFAQYEQPNSNNNYTSTFTFAHDADGSTDISLRLNLIAPHFDSDTHIGFEVVQEQFDLDGEPVAAATAVEGTHFEVLTGNNQAVFPANSSFSSIDLSLIAGGLDPEESVQLILLLTESDQLAPAENYKYYRVVLQKAAVPDEDDD
;
A
#
# COMPACT_ATOMS: atom_id res chain seq x y z
N MET A 1 68.31 -5.68 18.81
CA MET A 1 67.81 -6.72 17.87
C MET A 1 66.68 -7.50 18.52
N LYS A 2 65.44 -7.01 18.40
CA LYS A 2 64.17 -7.64 18.80
C LYS A 2 63.15 -6.56 18.45
N ASN A 3 62.44 -6.68 17.34
CA ASN A 3 61.23 -5.89 16.96
C ASN A 3 60.77 -6.19 15.53
N TYR A 4 61.64 -6.73 14.67
CA TYR A 4 61.29 -7.03 13.27
C TYR A 4 60.50 -8.33 13.05
N PHE A 5 60.40 -9.21 14.07
CA PHE A 5 59.70 -10.49 13.95
C PHE A 5 58.17 -10.34 14.10
N ASN A 6 57.73 -9.45 15.01
CA ASN A 6 56.30 -9.20 15.25
C ASN A 6 55.66 -8.35 14.13
N LEU A 7 56.44 -7.49 13.46
CA LEU A 7 55.95 -6.65 12.35
C LEU A 7 55.66 -7.45 11.07
N LYS A 8 56.42 -8.52 10.82
CA LYS A 8 56.21 -9.40 9.64
C LYS A 8 54.97 -10.28 9.78
N ILE A 9 54.66 -10.74 11.00
CA ILE A 9 53.46 -11.53 11.29
C ILE A 9 52.21 -10.66 11.18
N LEU A 10 52.26 -9.41 11.66
CA LEU A 10 51.15 -8.46 11.57
C LEU A 10 50.87 -8.03 10.12
N ALA A 11 51.91 -7.80 9.31
CA ALA A 11 51.76 -7.50 7.89
C ALA A 11 51.20 -8.69 7.07
N GLY A 12 51.59 -9.92 7.43
CA GLY A 12 51.05 -11.13 6.80
C GLY A 12 49.56 -11.37 7.12
N LEU A 13 49.15 -11.13 8.36
CA LEU A 13 47.74 -11.22 8.78
C LEU A 13 46.86 -10.14 8.14
N LEU A 14 47.39 -8.93 7.96
CA LEU A 14 46.67 -7.83 7.29
C LEU A 14 46.46 -8.12 5.79
N LEU A 15 47.45 -8.71 5.11
CA LEU A 15 47.36 -9.06 3.70
C LEU A 15 46.44 -10.26 3.44
N ALA A 16 46.40 -11.23 4.36
CA ALA A 16 45.50 -12.37 4.29
C ALA A 16 44.03 -11.98 4.52
N GLY A 17 43.76 -10.98 5.36
CA GLY A 17 42.39 -10.52 5.64
C GLY A 17 41.69 -9.84 4.45
N ILE A 18 42.45 -9.21 3.53
CA ILE A 18 41.88 -8.51 2.36
C ILE A 18 41.48 -9.52 1.26
N MET A 19 42.17 -10.66 1.17
CA MET A 19 41.92 -11.70 0.16
C MET A 19 40.60 -12.47 0.37
N PHE A 20 39.96 -12.38 1.55
CA PHE A 20 38.68 -13.04 1.83
C PHE A 20 37.45 -12.16 1.61
N THR A 21 37.61 -10.95 1.07
CA THR A 21 36.48 -10.00 0.85
C THR A 21 35.90 -10.01 -0.57
N GLY A 22 36.50 -10.78 -1.50
CA GLY A 22 36.31 -10.60 -2.94
C GLY A 22 35.41 -11.59 -3.68
N CYS A 23 34.58 -12.39 -3.02
CA CYS A 23 33.67 -13.30 -3.73
C CYS A 23 32.30 -13.41 -3.05
N PHE A 24 31.68 -12.26 -2.79
CA PHE A 24 30.22 -12.25 -2.79
C PHE A 24 29.81 -12.17 -4.24
N ASP A 25 29.30 -13.27 -4.80
CA ASP A 25 28.53 -13.18 -6.03
C ASP A 25 27.45 -12.13 -5.78
N GLU A 26 27.46 -11.07 -6.57
CA GLU A 26 26.42 -10.06 -6.54
C GLU A 26 25.14 -10.76 -7.02
N ILE A 27 24.39 -11.32 -6.09
CA ILE A 27 23.05 -11.83 -6.36
C ILE A 27 22.13 -10.61 -6.39
N THR A 28 22.22 -9.82 -7.46
CA THR A 28 21.15 -8.89 -7.82
C THR A 28 19.96 -9.72 -8.26
N LYS A 29 18.98 -9.88 -7.35
CA LYS A 29 17.65 -10.35 -7.74
C LYS A 29 16.93 -9.17 -8.38
N THR A 30 17.08 -9.03 -9.69
CA THR A 30 16.26 -8.12 -10.47
C THR A 30 14.92 -8.80 -10.76
N TYR A 31 13.83 -8.08 -10.55
CA TYR A 31 12.52 -8.53 -10.99
C TYR A 31 12.49 -8.54 -12.53
N ASP A 32 12.26 -9.72 -13.10
CA ASP A 32 12.18 -9.96 -14.55
C ASP A 32 10.74 -10.30 -15.01
N GLY A 33 9.77 -10.04 -14.14
CA GLY A 33 8.36 -10.23 -14.46
C GLY A 33 7.77 -9.03 -15.24
N PRO A 34 6.52 -9.17 -15.73
CA PRO A 34 5.82 -8.05 -16.35
C PRO A 34 5.64 -6.91 -15.35
N PRO A 35 5.61 -5.64 -15.78
CA PRO A 35 5.32 -4.54 -14.88
C PRO A 35 3.98 -4.69 -14.18
N VAL A 36 4.00 -4.73 -12.84
CA VAL A 36 2.79 -4.83 -12.03
C VAL A 36 2.69 -3.75 -10.97
N VAL A 37 1.46 -3.46 -10.56
CA VAL A 37 1.14 -2.52 -9.48
C VAL A 37 0.41 -3.23 -8.35
N GLU A 38 0.77 -2.90 -7.12
CA GLU A 38 0.06 -3.32 -5.91
C GLU A 38 -0.39 -2.10 -5.10
N PHE A 39 -1.40 -2.29 -4.26
CA PHE A 39 -1.55 -1.43 -3.10
C PHE A 39 -0.36 -1.65 -2.16
N ALA A 40 0.20 -0.59 -1.58
CA ALA A 40 1.23 -0.76 -0.56
C ALA A 40 0.62 -1.46 0.66
N GLN A 41 1.30 -2.46 1.23
CA GLN A 41 0.84 -3.10 2.46
C GLN A 41 1.12 -2.23 3.69
N TYR A 42 2.33 -1.63 3.71
CA TYR A 42 2.82 -0.72 4.73
C TYR A 42 2.67 0.72 4.23
N GLU A 43 2.70 1.70 5.14
CA GLU A 43 2.53 3.14 4.83
C GLU A 43 1.12 3.55 4.40
N GLN A 44 0.14 2.66 4.56
CA GLN A 44 -1.26 2.98 4.40
C GLN A 44 -1.82 3.64 5.67
N PRO A 45 -2.73 4.61 5.55
CA PRO A 45 -3.36 5.26 6.69
C PRO A 45 -4.23 4.25 7.46
N ASN A 46 -4.04 4.16 8.78
CA ASN A 46 -4.80 3.27 9.68
C ASN A 46 -4.88 1.79 9.21
N SER A 47 -3.81 1.28 8.58
CA SER A 47 -3.75 -0.10 8.10
C SER A 47 -3.51 -1.12 9.21
N ASN A 48 -4.13 -2.30 9.06
CA ASN A 48 -3.95 -3.46 9.94
C ASN A 48 -3.05 -4.56 9.33
N ASN A 49 -2.22 -4.21 8.34
CA ASN A 49 -1.30 -5.08 7.60
C ASN A 49 -1.96 -6.14 6.68
N ASN A 50 -3.26 -6.09 6.43
CA ASN A 50 -3.99 -7.03 5.56
C ASN A 50 -4.70 -6.32 4.39
N TYR A 51 -4.07 -5.33 3.77
CA TYR A 51 -4.69 -4.53 2.70
C TYR A 51 -6.05 -3.95 3.10
N THR A 52 -6.17 -3.62 4.38
CA THR A 52 -7.38 -3.10 4.99
C THR A 52 -7.01 -1.94 5.90
N SER A 53 -7.67 -0.81 5.71
CA SER A 53 -7.64 0.33 6.61
C SER A 53 -8.96 0.47 7.34
N THR A 54 -8.93 0.79 8.64
CA THR A 54 -10.13 1.07 9.42
C THR A 54 -10.12 2.53 9.88
N PHE A 55 -11.18 3.26 9.59
CA PHE A 55 -11.39 4.64 10.02
C PHE A 55 -12.58 4.69 10.95
N THR A 56 -12.37 5.17 12.17
CA THR A 56 -13.42 5.36 13.16
C THR A 56 -13.61 6.84 13.41
N PHE A 57 -14.79 7.34 13.08
CA PHE A 57 -15.22 8.70 13.40
C PHE A 57 -15.80 8.78 14.80
N ALA A 58 -15.72 9.96 15.42
CA ALA A 58 -16.44 10.25 16.66
C ALA A 58 -17.96 10.19 16.42
N HIS A 59 -18.74 9.91 17.47
CA HIS A 59 -20.19 9.74 17.39
C HIS A 59 -20.92 11.01 16.89
N ASP A 60 -20.33 12.18 17.13
CA ASP A 60 -20.83 13.50 16.76
C ASP A 60 -20.19 14.08 15.49
N ALA A 61 -19.30 13.33 14.82
CA ALA A 61 -18.64 13.80 13.61
C ALA A 61 -19.62 13.90 12.42
N ASP A 62 -19.56 15.00 11.68
CA ASP A 62 -20.41 15.29 10.52
C ASP A 62 -19.62 15.61 9.23
N GLY A 63 -18.33 15.92 9.36
CA GLY A 63 -17.47 16.32 8.25
C GLY A 63 -16.92 15.17 7.40
N SER A 64 -15.87 15.48 6.64
CA SER A 64 -15.10 14.51 5.86
C SER A 64 -13.60 14.57 6.16
N THR A 65 -12.91 13.48 5.87
CA THR A 65 -11.46 13.35 5.99
C THR A 65 -10.88 12.76 4.71
N ASP A 66 -9.95 13.49 4.09
CA ASP A 66 -9.24 13.01 2.91
C ASP A 66 -8.12 12.03 3.29
N ILE A 67 -7.99 10.97 2.52
CA ILE A 67 -6.97 9.94 2.68
C ILE A 67 -6.32 9.63 1.33
N SER A 68 -5.05 9.22 1.37
CA SER A 68 -4.32 8.76 0.18
C SER A 68 -3.89 7.31 0.39
N LEU A 69 -4.40 6.43 -0.45
CA LEU A 69 -4.01 5.02 -0.50
C LEU A 69 -2.81 4.86 -1.43
N ARG A 70 -1.67 4.44 -0.89
CA ARG A 70 -0.43 4.34 -1.66
C ARG A 70 -0.42 3.13 -2.57
N LEU A 71 0.14 3.28 -3.77
CA LEU A 71 0.43 2.22 -4.72
C LEU A 71 1.95 2.09 -4.94
N ASN A 72 2.42 0.87 -5.18
CA ASN A 72 3.80 0.57 -5.52
C ASN A 72 3.89 0.03 -6.95
N LEU A 73 4.85 0.55 -7.71
CA LEU A 73 5.26 -0.02 -8.98
C LEU A 73 6.32 -1.10 -8.74
N ILE A 74 6.06 -2.31 -9.23
CA ILE A 74 7.00 -3.44 -9.21
C ILE A 74 7.51 -3.64 -10.64
N ALA A 75 8.46 -2.76 -11.01
CA ALA A 75 9.17 -2.74 -12.28
C ALA A 75 10.30 -1.70 -12.22
N PRO A 76 11.20 -1.67 -13.23
CA PRO A 76 11.94 -0.45 -13.54
C PRO A 76 11.00 0.75 -13.70
N HIS A 77 11.46 1.93 -13.29
CA HIS A 77 10.70 3.15 -13.53
C HIS A 77 10.53 3.44 -15.04
N PHE A 78 9.43 4.12 -15.38
CA PHE A 78 9.19 4.59 -16.75
C PHE A 78 9.77 6.00 -16.91
N ASP A 79 10.21 6.34 -18.11
CA ASP A 79 10.73 7.68 -18.45
C ASP A 79 9.62 8.68 -18.81
N SER A 80 8.37 8.21 -18.90
CA SER A 80 7.15 9.01 -19.04
C SER A 80 6.13 8.66 -17.96
N ASP A 81 5.13 9.51 -17.78
CA ASP A 81 3.97 9.19 -16.95
C ASP A 81 3.30 7.91 -17.47
N THR A 82 2.91 7.04 -16.55
CA THR A 82 2.14 5.83 -16.82
C THR A 82 1.00 5.74 -15.82
N HIS A 83 -0.01 4.92 -16.10
CA HIS A 83 -1.21 4.85 -15.29
C HIS A 83 -1.69 3.42 -15.08
N ILE A 84 -2.36 3.20 -13.95
CA ILE A 84 -3.12 2.00 -13.63
C ILE A 84 -4.58 2.40 -13.41
N GLY A 85 -5.50 1.57 -13.88
CA GLY A 85 -6.92 1.76 -13.61
C GLY A 85 -7.28 1.29 -12.20
N PHE A 86 -8.39 1.81 -11.66
CA PHE A 86 -9.00 1.24 -10.48
C PHE A 86 -10.52 1.36 -10.55
N GLU A 87 -11.22 0.54 -9.78
CA GLU A 87 -12.67 0.54 -9.70
C GLU A 87 -13.12 0.32 -8.25
N VAL A 88 -14.26 0.90 -7.90
CA VAL A 88 -15.00 0.51 -6.69
C VAL A 88 -15.86 -0.69 -7.05
N VAL A 89 -15.69 -1.80 -6.33
CA VAL A 89 -16.36 -3.06 -6.64
C VAL A 89 -17.27 -3.49 -5.51
N GLN A 90 -18.37 -4.17 -5.88
CA GLN A 90 -19.34 -4.68 -4.91
C GLN A 90 -18.86 -5.93 -4.19
N GLU A 91 -17.97 -6.72 -4.78
CA GLU A 91 -17.48 -7.96 -4.20
C GLU A 91 -15.98 -8.10 -4.42
N GLN A 92 -15.29 -8.66 -3.43
CA GLN A 92 -13.92 -9.15 -3.59
C GLN A 92 -13.97 -10.67 -3.77
N PHE A 93 -13.17 -11.16 -4.71
CA PHE A 93 -12.97 -12.58 -4.95
C PHE A 93 -11.57 -13.02 -4.54
N ASP A 94 -11.44 -14.28 -4.11
CA ASP A 94 -10.15 -14.93 -3.92
C ASP A 94 -9.58 -15.46 -5.25
N LEU A 95 -8.44 -16.18 -5.18
CA LEU A 95 -7.77 -16.74 -6.36
C LEU A 95 -8.57 -17.85 -7.06
N ASP A 96 -9.49 -18.49 -6.34
CA ASP A 96 -10.36 -19.54 -6.87
C ASP A 96 -11.66 -18.95 -7.46
N GLY A 97 -11.86 -17.64 -7.32
CA GLY A 97 -13.02 -16.91 -7.84
C GLY A 97 -14.23 -16.91 -6.89
N GLU A 98 -14.04 -17.26 -5.62
CA GLU A 98 -15.11 -17.28 -4.62
C GLU A 98 -15.21 -15.92 -3.91
N PRO A 99 -16.43 -15.42 -3.63
CA PRO A 99 -16.61 -14.14 -2.96
C PRO A 99 -16.17 -14.23 -1.49
N VAL A 100 -15.28 -13.32 -1.08
CA VAL A 100 -14.72 -13.25 0.28
C VAL A 100 -15.09 -11.96 1.04
N ALA A 101 -15.69 -10.98 0.36
CA ALA A 101 -16.37 -9.84 0.99
C ALA A 101 -17.24 -9.08 0.01
N ALA A 102 -18.14 -8.25 0.56
CA ALA A 102 -19.04 -7.40 -0.21
C ALA A 102 -19.01 -5.94 0.29
N ALA A 103 -18.90 -4.98 -0.63
CA ALA A 103 -18.98 -3.56 -0.29
C ALA A 103 -20.38 -3.17 0.17
N THR A 104 -20.42 -2.34 1.21
CA THR A 104 -21.65 -1.73 1.75
C THR A 104 -21.58 -0.20 1.73
N ALA A 105 -20.38 0.36 1.52
CA ALA A 105 -20.20 1.79 1.32
C ALA A 105 -20.84 2.24 -0.02
N VAL A 106 -21.23 3.52 -0.08
CA VAL A 106 -21.97 4.11 -1.19
C VAL A 106 -21.31 5.44 -1.50
N GLU A 107 -20.93 5.65 -2.76
CA GLU A 107 -20.28 6.89 -3.20
C GLU A 107 -21.26 8.08 -3.09
N GLY A 108 -20.75 9.23 -2.66
CA GLY A 108 -21.53 10.43 -2.35
C GLY A 108 -22.22 10.41 -0.98
N THR A 109 -22.34 9.25 -0.33
CA THR A 109 -22.84 9.14 1.05
C THR A 109 -21.71 8.87 2.03
N HIS A 110 -20.95 7.79 1.80
CA HIS A 110 -19.92 7.31 2.70
C HIS A 110 -18.52 7.76 2.28
N PHE A 111 -18.31 7.98 0.97
CA PHE A 111 -17.02 8.41 0.43
C PHE A 111 -17.19 9.12 -0.93
N GLU A 112 -16.14 9.82 -1.37
CA GLU A 112 -15.97 10.30 -2.75
C GLU A 112 -14.58 9.91 -3.26
N VAL A 113 -14.49 9.52 -4.54
CA VAL A 113 -13.19 9.35 -5.20
C VAL A 113 -12.67 10.71 -5.67
N LEU A 114 -11.51 11.11 -5.16
CA LEU A 114 -10.88 12.39 -5.52
C LEU A 114 -9.91 12.23 -6.70
N THR A 115 -9.34 11.03 -6.88
CA THR A 115 -8.49 10.73 -8.05
C THR A 115 -9.33 10.67 -9.33
N GLY A 116 -9.08 11.60 -10.24
CA GLY A 116 -9.84 11.74 -11.48
C GLY A 116 -9.70 10.55 -12.44
N ASN A 117 -10.73 10.35 -13.26
CA ASN A 117 -10.82 9.34 -14.31
C ASN A 117 -10.62 7.89 -13.86
N ASN A 118 -10.71 7.62 -12.55
CA ASN A 118 -10.45 6.29 -11.98
C ASN A 118 -9.07 5.72 -12.39
N GLN A 119 -8.07 6.61 -12.47
CA GLN A 119 -6.72 6.26 -12.87
C GLN A 119 -5.70 6.88 -11.91
N ALA A 120 -4.84 6.04 -11.34
CA ALA A 120 -3.68 6.49 -10.58
C ALA A 120 -2.49 6.65 -11.53
N VAL A 121 -1.87 7.83 -11.51
CA VAL A 121 -0.75 8.18 -12.40
C VAL A 121 0.56 8.04 -11.66
N PHE A 122 1.42 7.16 -12.15
CA PHE A 122 2.83 7.11 -11.76
C PHE A 122 3.60 8.12 -12.60
N PRO A 123 4.13 9.21 -11.99
CA PRO A 123 4.93 10.18 -12.72
C PRO A 123 6.20 9.53 -13.28
N ALA A 124 6.73 10.11 -14.37
CA ALA A 124 8.02 9.71 -14.91
C ALA A 124 9.10 9.61 -13.80
N ASN A 125 9.87 8.53 -13.82
CA ASN A 125 10.92 8.19 -12.87
C ASN A 125 10.45 7.93 -11.43
N SER A 126 9.15 7.73 -11.20
CA SER A 126 8.58 7.37 -9.89
C SER A 126 8.30 5.87 -9.79
N SER A 127 8.29 5.36 -8.56
CA SER A 127 7.81 4.01 -8.22
C SER A 127 6.55 4.04 -7.37
N PHE A 128 5.96 5.21 -7.16
CA PHE A 128 4.80 5.40 -6.28
C PHE A 128 3.76 6.32 -6.92
N SER A 129 2.51 6.02 -6.59
CA SER A 129 1.31 6.82 -6.87
C SER A 129 0.34 6.68 -5.70
N SER A 130 -0.76 7.42 -5.71
CA SER A 130 -1.87 7.23 -4.78
C SER A 130 -3.23 7.16 -5.48
N ILE A 131 -4.20 6.60 -4.75
CA ILE A 131 -5.63 6.80 -4.97
C ILE A 131 -6.15 7.60 -3.77
N ASP A 132 -6.72 8.76 -4.04
CA ASP A 132 -7.18 9.71 -3.05
C ASP A 132 -8.71 9.58 -2.89
N LEU A 133 -9.15 9.52 -1.64
CA LEU A 133 -10.56 9.38 -1.25
C LEU A 133 -10.90 10.44 -0.21
N SER A 134 -12.12 10.97 -0.25
CA SER A 134 -12.74 11.70 0.86
C SER A 134 -13.68 10.76 1.60
N LEU A 135 -13.46 10.53 2.90
CA LEU A 135 -14.31 9.69 3.74
C LEU A 135 -15.31 10.58 4.49
N ILE A 136 -16.61 10.26 4.44
CA ILE A 136 -17.68 11.14 4.91
C ILE A 136 -18.29 10.59 6.20
N ALA A 137 -18.11 11.29 7.32
CA ALA A 137 -18.67 10.90 8.62
C ALA A 137 -20.19 11.16 8.72
N GLY A 138 -20.66 12.22 8.03
CA GLY A 138 -22.07 12.60 8.01
C GLY A 138 -22.99 11.60 7.30
N GLY A 139 -22.44 10.67 6.51
CA GLY A 139 -23.19 9.59 5.87
C GLY A 139 -23.36 8.35 6.73
N LEU A 140 -22.83 8.34 7.96
CA LEU A 140 -22.89 7.21 8.89
C LEU A 140 -23.74 7.55 10.11
N ASP A 141 -24.59 6.62 10.51
CA ASP A 141 -25.24 6.62 11.81
C ASP A 141 -24.26 6.16 12.92
N PRO A 142 -24.44 6.58 14.19
CA PRO A 142 -23.65 6.04 15.30
C PRO A 142 -23.73 4.51 15.36
N GLU A 143 -22.61 3.85 15.66
CA GLU A 143 -22.43 2.39 15.62
C GLU A 143 -22.51 1.74 14.23
N GLU A 144 -22.73 2.52 13.17
CA GLU A 144 -22.71 2.00 11.81
C GLU A 144 -21.27 1.68 11.37
N SER A 145 -21.14 0.58 10.61
CA SER A 145 -19.90 0.16 9.99
C SER A 145 -20.18 -0.25 8.54
N VAL A 146 -19.52 0.44 7.59
CA VAL A 146 -19.60 0.13 6.16
C VAL A 146 -18.21 -0.17 5.60
N GLN A 147 -18.16 -0.92 4.49
CA GLN A 147 -16.90 -1.24 3.83
C GLN A 147 -16.91 -0.84 2.35
N LEU A 148 -15.83 -0.19 1.93
CA LEU A 148 -15.46 0.09 0.56
C LEU A 148 -14.43 -0.94 0.11
N ILE A 149 -14.55 -1.42 -1.14
CA ILE A 149 -13.58 -2.30 -1.78
C ILE A 149 -13.12 -1.64 -3.08
N LEU A 150 -11.82 -1.41 -3.19
CA LEU A 150 -11.15 -0.98 -4.41
C LEU A 150 -10.47 -2.16 -5.08
N LEU A 151 -10.53 -2.19 -6.41
CA LEU A 151 -9.85 -3.15 -7.27
C LEU A 151 -8.97 -2.38 -8.26
N LEU A 152 -7.69 -2.73 -8.37
CA LEU A 152 -6.86 -2.29 -9.48
C LEU A 152 -7.25 -3.02 -10.76
N THR A 153 -7.32 -2.29 -11.87
CA THR A 153 -7.63 -2.81 -13.20
C THR A 153 -6.47 -2.56 -14.17
N GLU A 154 -6.33 -3.47 -15.12
CA GLU A 154 -5.25 -3.44 -16.12
C GLU A 154 -5.34 -2.19 -17.00
N SER A 155 -4.16 -1.65 -17.37
CA SER A 155 -3.98 -0.63 -18.40
C SER A 155 -3.12 -1.16 -19.54
N ASP A 156 -2.85 -0.33 -20.55
CA ASP A 156 -2.01 -0.72 -21.70
C ASP A 156 -0.58 -1.16 -21.31
N GLN A 157 -0.07 -0.70 -20.16
CA GLN A 157 1.33 -0.90 -19.74
C GLN A 157 1.50 -1.58 -18.39
N LEU A 158 0.48 -1.52 -17.52
CA LEU A 158 0.57 -2.00 -16.14
C LEU A 158 -0.57 -2.97 -15.85
N ALA A 159 -0.21 -4.10 -15.24
CA ALA A 159 -1.18 -5.05 -14.73
C ALA A 159 -1.26 -4.99 -13.19
N PRO A 160 -2.40 -5.31 -12.58
CA PRO A 160 -2.46 -5.49 -11.13
C PRO A 160 -1.64 -6.71 -10.68
N ALA A 161 -0.97 -6.60 -9.53
CA ALA A 161 -0.39 -7.75 -8.87
C ALA A 161 -1.53 -8.65 -8.35
N GLU A 162 -1.62 -9.88 -8.85
CA GLU A 162 -2.80 -10.75 -8.67
C GLU A 162 -3.23 -10.92 -7.21
N ASN A 163 -2.27 -11.05 -6.29
CA ASN A 163 -2.54 -11.23 -4.86
C ASN A 163 -2.84 -9.93 -4.10
N TYR A 164 -2.54 -8.76 -4.69
CA TYR A 164 -2.50 -7.46 -4.00
C TYR A 164 -3.26 -6.36 -4.75
N LYS A 165 -4.20 -6.79 -5.62
CA LYS A 165 -5.04 -5.91 -6.44
C LYS A 165 -6.27 -5.37 -5.73
N TYR A 166 -6.63 -5.91 -4.57
CA TYR A 166 -7.76 -5.44 -3.76
C TYR A 166 -7.28 -4.64 -2.56
N TYR A 167 -8.03 -3.60 -2.20
CA TYR A 167 -7.86 -2.87 -0.95
C TYR A 167 -9.20 -2.58 -0.30
N ARG A 168 -9.28 -2.76 1.01
CA ARG A 168 -10.49 -2.50 1.78
C ARG A 168 -10.34 -1.26 2.65
N VAL A 169 -11.37 -0.44 2.67
CA VAL A 169 -11.50 0.67 3.62
C VAL A 169 -12.77 0.45 4.42
N VAL A 170 -12.64 0.23 5.72
CA VAL A 170 -13.76 0.10 6.65
C VAL A 170 -13.97 1.45 7.31
N LEU A 171 -15.18 2.01 7.18
CA LEU A 171 -15.58 3.25 7.81
C LEU A 171 -16.56 2.92 8.93
N GLN A 172 -16.35 3.51 10.11
CA GLN A 172 -17.14 3.26 11.31
C GLN A 172 -17.42 4.55 12.04
N LYS A 173 -18.53 4.61 12.77
CA LYS A 173 -18.84 5.70 13.68
C LYS A 173 -19.00 5.17 15.10
N ALA A 174 -18.36 5.83 16.07
CA ALA A 174 -18.43 5.42 17.47
C ALA A 174 -19.86 5.49 18.01
N ALA A 175 -20.14 4.68 19.04
CA ALA A 175 -21.40 4.72 19.78
C ALA A 175 -21.58 6.08 20.47
N VAL A 176 -22.84 6.47 20.64
CA VAL A 176 -23.19 7.58 21.54
C VAL A 176 -22.84 7.13 22.97
N PRO A 177 -22.08 7.91 23.75
CA PRO A 177 -21.80 7.58 25.14
C PRO A 177 -23.12 7.43 25.91
N ASP A 178 -23.23 6.40 26.75
CA ASP A 178 -24.32 6.35 27.72
C ASP A 178 -24.24 7.61 28.59
N GLU A 179 -25.35 8.36 28.70
CA GLU A 179 -25.45 9.41 29.72
C GLU A 179 -25.42 8.70 31.07
N ASP A 180 -24.25 8.64 31.72
CA ASP A 180 -24.16 8.18 33.10
C ASP A 180 -25.14 9.02 33.93
N ASP A 181 -26.15 8.37 34.50
CA ASP A 181 -27.14 8.94 35.42
C ASP A 181 -26.40 9.64 36.60
N ASP A 182 -26.26 10.97 36.50
CA ASP A 182 -25.80 11.85 37.60
C ASP A 182 -26.82 11.93 38.76
#